data_AF-A0A075H665-F1
#
_entry.id   AF-A0A075H665-F1
#
_cell.length_a   1.000
_cell.length_b   1.000
_cell.length_c   1.000
_cell.angle_alpha   90.00
_cell.angle_beta   90.00
_cell.angle_gamma   90.00
#
_symmetry.space_group_name_H-M   'P 1'
#
loop_
_entity.id
_entity.type
_entity.pdbx_description
1 polymer ?
#
loop_
_entity_poly.entity_id
_entity_poly.type
_entity_poly.pdbx_seq_one_letter_code
_entity_poly.pdbx_strand_id
1 'polypeptide(L)'
;MITKEKFYFIKEKYGSVASWAIWAHEDEEPKSNMGDLTVLDPEINKNLLSELNPNVVLVALNFSEDVNHKPFENFHAGGKFQDYKTRYALRDSPYWGGYMTDIIKDYPEKESDKIAEYLKTDKALEQSNIESFRQELRDIGAEKPTLVAFGNAVYDILKRNLPEFEIVKITHYAHFVSKEKYREQVKQS
;
A
#
# COMPACT_ATOMS: atom_id res chain seq x y z
N MET A 1 -5.07 -17.37 4.74
CA MET A 1 -6.08 -16.61 5.51
C MET A 1 -5.39 -16.05 6.74
N ILE A 2 -5.62 -14.77 7.05
CA ILE A 2 -5.03 -14.12 8.23
C ILE A 2 -5.84 -14.49 9.48
N THR A 3 -5.17 -14.83 10.59
CA THR A 3 -5.86 -15.06 11.86
C THR A 3 -6.19 -13.73 12.54
N LYS A 4 -7.17 -13.74 13.45
CA LYS A 4 -7.56 -12.55 14.20
C LYS A 4 -6.38 -12.01 15.03
N GLU A 5 -5.61 -12.89 15.65
CA GLU A 5 -4.41 -12.53 16.44
C GLU A 5 -3.36 -11.86 15.56
N LYS A 6 -3.10 -12.43 14.37
CA LYS A 6 -2.16 -11.86 13.40
C LYS A 6 -2.62 -10.50 12.90
N PHE A 7 -3.91 -10.34 12.61
CA PHE A 7 -4.50 -9.07 12.19
C PHE A 7 -4.27 -7.96 13.23
N TYR A 8 -4.58 -8.22 14.52
CA TYR A 8 -4.37 -7.22 15.56
C TYR A 8 -2.90 -6.93 15.84
N PHE A 9 -2.02 -7.93 15.76
CA PHE A 9 -0.58 -7.71 15.82
C PHE A 9 -0.09 -6.76 14.71
N ILE A 10 -0.53 -6.96 13.47
CA ILE A 10 -0.19 -6.07 12.35
C ILE A 10 -0.77 -4.68 12.59
N LYS A 11 -2.03 -4.59 13.05
CA LYS A 11 -2.69 -3.32 13.34
C LYS A 11 -1.96 -2.50 14.40
N GLU A 12 -1.51 -3.15 15.48
CA GLU A 12 -0.77 -2.50 16.56
C GLU A 12 0.63 -2.06 16.10
N LYS A 13 1.34 -2.92 15.37
CA LYS A 13 2.73 -2.67 15.00
C LYS A 13 2.89 -1.71 13.80
N TYR A 14 2.01 -1.81 12.81
CA TYR A 14 2.16 -1.14 11.52
C TYR A 14 0.97 -0.27 11.13
N GLY A 15 -0.15 -0.30 11.88
CA GLY A 15 -1.38 0.38 11.46
C GLY A 15 -1.24 1.89 11.25
N SER A 16 -0.29 2.56 11.89
CA SER A 16 -0.03 4.00 11.65
C SER A 16 0.55 4.31 10.27
N VAL A 17 1.18 3.31 9.64
CA VAL A 17 2.00 3.47 8.42
C VAL A 17 1.55 2.54 7.28
N ALA A 18 0.77 1.51 7.57
CA ALA A 18 0.30 0.56 6.58
C ALA A 18 -1.22 0.47 6.54
N SER A 19 -1.74 -0.24 5.55
CA SER A 19 -3.17 -0.56 5.45
C SER A 19 -3.38 -1.80 4.59
N TRP A 20 -4.63 -2.07 4.22
CA TRP A 20 -5.04 -3.14 3.32
C TRP A 20 -5.83 -2.56 2.16
N ALA A 21 -5.74 -3.19 0.99
CA ALA A 21 -6.45 -2.78 -0.21
C ALA A 21 -7.93 -3.20 -0.17
N ILE A 22 -8.65 -2.71 0.83
CA ILE A 22 -10.09 -2.90 1.05
C ILE A 22 -10.69 -1.56 1.44
N TRP A 23 -11.71 -1.14 0.70
CA TRP A 23 -12.44 0.08 0.96
C TRP A 23 -13.94 -0.19 0.94
N ALA A 24 -14.70 0.64 1.66
CA ALA A 24 -16.15 0.71 1.50
C ALA A 24 -16.54 1.04 0.05
N HIS A 25 -17.75 0.65 -0.34
CA HIS A 25 -18.31 1.02 -1.64
C HIS A 25 -18.55 2.53 -1.73
N GLU A 26 -18.33 3.10 -2.91
CA GLU A 26 -18.78 4.43 -3.25
C GLU A 26 -20.31 4.49 -3.30
N ASP A 27 -20.87 5.65 -2.93
CA ASP A 27 -22.25 6.02 -3.20
C ASP A 27 -22.31 6.78 -4.53
N GLU A 28 -22.98 7.93 -4.57
CA GLU A 28 -23.14 8.75 -5.77
C GLU A 28 -21.81 9.32 -6.30
N GLU A 29 -20.88 9.67 -5.41
CA GLU A 29 -19.59 10.26 -5.79
C GLU A 29 -18.44 9.24 -5.74
N PRO A 30 -17.48 9.29 -6.68
CA PRO A 30 -16.33 8.39 -6.69
C PRO A 30 -15.48 8.40 -5.42
N LYS A 31 -15.58 9.45 -4.60
CA LYS A 31 -14.82 9.64 -3.35
C LYS A 31 -15.62 9.34 -2.08
N SER A 32 -16.91 9.01 -2.19
CA SER A 32 -17.73 8.64 -1.05
C SER A 32 -17.11 7.46 -0.29
N ASN A 33 -17.23 7.50 1.04
CA ASN A 33 -16.82 6.45 1.98
C ASN A 33 -15.33 6.07 1.96
N MET A 34 -14.46 6.88 1.34
CA MET A 34 -13.02 6.57 1.28
C MET A 34 -12.32 6.53 2.64
N GLY A 35 -12.89 7.19 3.66
CA GLY A 35 -12.39 7.17 5.04
C GLY A 35 -13.17 6.26 5.99
N ASP A 36 -14.05 5.40 5.46
CA ASP A 36 -14.77 4.43 6.28
C ASP A 36 -13.84 3.25 6.63
N LEU A 37 -13.26 3.30 7.83
CA LEU A 37 -12.38 2.25 8.35
C LEU A 37 -13.14 1.07 8.96
N THR A 38 -14.48 1.10 9.04
CA THR A 38 -15.26 -0.02 9.60
C THR A 38 -15.15 -1.28 8.75
N VAL A 39 -14.84 -1.16 7.46
CA VAL A 39 -14.54 -2.29 6.57
C VAL A 39 -13.28 -3.05 6.97
N LEU A 40 -12.39 -2.40 7.73
CA LEU A 40 -11.17 -2.96 8.32
C LEU A 40 -11.36 -3.31 9.81
N ASP A 41 -12.60 -3.47 10.27
CA ASP A 41 -12.91 -4.00 11.59
C ASP A 41 -13.46 -5.44 11.46
N PRO A 42 -12.75 -6.48 11.95
CA PRO A 42 -13.23 -7.86 11.89
C PRO A 42 -14.47 -8.11 12.76
N GLU A 43 -14.83 -7.19 13.66
CA GLU A 43 -16.09 -7.25 14.39
C GLU A 43 -17.29 -6.77 13.57
N ILE A 44 -17.06 -5.93 12.57
CA ILE A 44 -18.10 -5.38 11.68
C ILE A 44 -18.10 -6.14 10.35
N ASN A 45 -16.97 -6.18 9.64
CA ASN A 45 -16.78 -6.97 8.44
C ASN A 45 -16.34 -8.40 8.79
N LYS A 46 -17.29 -9.32 8.88
CA LYS A 46 -17.03 -10.74 9.21
C LYS A 46 -16.24 -11.50 8.13
N ASN A 47 -16.18 -10.97 6.90
CA ASN A 47 -15.43 -11.58 5.81
C ASN A 47 -13.99 -11.06 5.72
N LEU A 48 -13.66 -9.95 6.39
CA LEU A 48 -12.39 -9.24 6.29
C LEU A 48 -11.19 -10.19 6.28
N LEU A 49 -11.04 -11.02 7.30
CA LEU A 49 -9.88 -11.91 7.46
C LEU A 49 -9.70 -12.92 6.32
N SER A 50 -10.79 -13.27 5.63
CA SER A 50 -10.77 -14.15 4.46
C SER A 50 -10.42 -13.43 3.16
N GLU A 51 -10.68 -12.12 3.10
CA GLU A 51 -10.34 -11.26 1.97
C GLU A 51 -8.87 -10.81 2.01
N LEU A 52 -8.27 -10.71 3.20
CA LEU A 52 -6.87 -10.27 3.34
C LEU A 52 -5.88 -11.29 2.77
N ASN A 53 -4.99 -10.79 1.91
CA ASN A 53 -3.95 -11.57 1.26
C ASN A 53 -2.56 -10.97 1.51
N PRO A 54 -1.77 -11.51 2.45
CA PRO A 54 -0.42 -11.00 2.74
C PRO A 54 0.59 -11.32 1.62
N ASN A 55 0.25 -12.20 0.67
CA ASN A 55 1.11 -12.51 -0.47
C ASN A 55 0.90 -11.56 -1.67
N VAL A 56 0.07 -10.52 -1.52
CA VAL A 56 0.06 -9.37 -2.41
C VAL A 56 0.42 -8.16 -1.59
N VAL A 57 1.48 -7.45 -1.98
CA VAL A 57 1.95 -6.27 -1.26
C VAL A 57 2.06 -5.11 -2.23
N LEU A 58 1.20 -4.11 -2.06
CA LEU A 58 1.24 -2.86 -2.81
C LEU A 58 2.17 -1.88 -2.12
N VAL A 59 3.19 -1.46 -2.85
CA VAL A 59 4.31 -0.69 -2.31
C VAL A 59 4.31 0.71 -2.93
N ALA A 60 4.15 1.71 -2.07
CA ALA A 60 4.32 3.13 -2.41
C ALA A 60 5.70 3.64 -1.95
N LEU A 61 6.02 4.89 -2.28
CA LEU A 61 7.35 5.43 -2.02
C LEU A 61 7.53 5.81 -0.55
N ASN A 62 6.71 6.76 -0.07
CA ASN A 62 6.80 7.35 1.26
C ASN A 62 5.52 8.12 1.61
N PHE A 63 5.34 8.42 2.90
CA PHE A 63 4.29 9.32 3.38
C PHE A 63 4.53 10.74 2.91
N SER A 64 3.51 11.33 2.27
CA SER A 64 3.57 12.73 1.85
C SER A 64 3.40 13.72 3.02
N GLU A 65 2.88 13.30 4.18
CA GLU A 65 2.65 14.17 5.33
C GLU A 65 2.92 13.43 6.64
N ASP A 66 3.38 14.16 7.66
CA ASP A 66 3.52 13.67 9.03
C ASP A 66 2.11 13.65 9.65
N VAL A 67 1.40 12.54 9.48
CA VAL A 67 0.00 12.42 9.90
C VAL A 67 -0.08 11.39 11.02
N ASN A 68 -0.63 11.83 12.15
CA ASN A 68 -1.05 10.97 13.25
C ASN A 68 -2.29 10.17 12.81
N HIS A 69 -2.08 9.19 11.95
CA HIS A 69 -3.11 8.33 11.38
C HIS A 69 -3.74 7.44 12.45
N LYS A 70 -5.05 7.25 12.36
CA LYS A 70 -5.67 6.08 13.00
C LYS A 70 -5.11 4.81 12.37
N PRO A 71 -5.07 3.68 13.10
CA PRO A 71 -4.64 2.42 12.52
C PRO A 71 -5.39 2.09 11.22
N PHE A 72 -4.63 1.83 10.17
CA PHE A 72 -5.05 1.55 8.78
C PHE A 72 -5.68 2.71 8.01
N GLU A 73 -5.58 3.94 8.52
CA GLU A 73 -6.04 5.15 7.80
C GLU A 73 -5.13 5.54 6.64
N ASN A 74 -3.87 5.06 6.61
CA ASN A 74 -3.00 5.28 5.47
C ASN A 74 -3.66 4.73 4.18
N PHE A 75 -3.59 5.49 3.07
CA PHE A 75 -4.33 5.23 1.82
C PHE A 75 -5.87 5.33 1.89
N HIS A 76 -6.42 5.78 3.03
CA HIS A 76 -7.86 5.92 3.29
C HIS A 76 -8.21 7.33 3.77
N ALA A 77 -7.51 8.36 3.27
CA ALA A 77 -7.57 9.73 3.77
C ALA A 77 -8.87 10.50 3.42
N GLY A 78 -10.03 9.87 3.56
CA GLY A 78 -11.34 10.53 3.44
C GLY A 78 -11.61 11.18 2.08
N GLY A 79 -10.95 10.72 1.02
CA GLY A 79 -11.08 11.30 -0.32
C GLY A 79 -10.27 12.58 -0.56
N LYS A 80 -9.41 12.98 0.39
CA LYS A 80 -8.46 14.11 0.26
C LYS A 80 -7.55 13.92 -0.96
N PHE A 81 -7.07 12.70 -1.17
CA PHE A 81 -6.14 12.35 -2.24
C PHE A 81 -6.81 11.58 -3.39
N GLN A 82 -5.98 10.99 -4.26
CA GLN A 82 -6.42 10.27 -5.46
C GLN A 82 -6.61 8.76 -5.20
N ASP A 83 -6.63 8.33 -3.93
CA ASP A 83 -6.75 6.92 -3.51
C ASP A 83 -8.04 6.27 -4.02
N TYR A 84 -9.08 7.05 -4.31
CA TYR A 84 -10.30 6.53 -4.92
C TYR A 84 -10.08 5.89 -6.30
N LYS A 85 -9.05 6.34 -7.05
CA LYS A 85 -8.65 5.70 -8.30
C LYS A 85 -8.07 4.32 -8.03
N THR A 86 -7.27 4.20 -6.97
CA THR A 86 -6.73 2.92 -6.48
C THR A 86 -7.86 1.98 -6.10
N ARG A 87 -8.80 2.42 -5.24
CA ARG A 87 -10.02 1.63 -4.91
C ARG A 87 -10.72 1.11 -6.18
N TYR A 88 -10.98 2.00 -7.13
CA TYR A 88 -11.68 1.64 -8.36
C TYR A 88 -10.89 0.65 -9.23
N ALA A 89 -9.58 0.83 -9.33
CA ALA A 89 -8.71 0.00 -10.17
C ALA A 89 -8.47 -1.39 -9.56
N LEU A 90 -8.30 -1.47 -8.24
CA LEU A 90 -8.00 -2.73 -7.55
C LEU A 90 -9.24 -3.59 -7.33
N ARG A 91 -10.46 -3.01 -7.33
CA ARG A 91 -11.70 -3.77 -7.18
C ARG A 91 -11.82 -4.85 -8.28
N ASP A 92 -12.17 -6.06 -7.85
CA ASP A 92 -12.25 -7.27 -8.67
C ASP A 92 -10.93 -7.66 -9.35
N SER A 93 -9.80 -7.09 -8.93
CA SER A 93 -8.47 -7.48 -9.40
C SER A 93 -7.82 -8.45 -8.40
N PRO A 94 -6.79 -9.20 -8.82
CA PRO A 94 -6.01 -10.06 -7.92
C PRO A 94 -5.34 -9.31 -6.76
N TYR A 95 -5.32 -7.97 -6.82
CA TYR A 95 -4.68 -7.12 -5.82
C TYR A 95 -5.61 -6.63 -4.71
N TRP A 96 -6.92 -6.90 -4.81
CA TRP A 96 -7.87 -6.60 -3.72
C TRP A 96 -7.51 -7.40 -2.47
N GLY A 97 -7.61 -6.78 -1.29
CA GLY A 97 -7.22 -7.41 -0.03
C GLY A 97 -5.71 -7.50 0.21
N GLY A 98 -4.88 -7.02 -0.71
CA GLY A 98 -3.42 -6.96 -0.54
C GLY A 98 -2.99 -6.01 0.56
N TYR A 99 -1.82 -6.26 1.15
CA TYR A 99 -1.20 -5.35 2.13
C TYR A 99 -0.66 -4.09 1.44
N MET A 100 -0.80 -2.92 2.06
CA MET A 100 -0.35 -1.65 1.51
C MET A 100 0.64 -0.98 2.46
N THR A 101 1.80 -0.58 1.96
CA THR A 101 2.81 0.12 2.76
C THR A 101 3.72 0.97 1.88
N ASP A 102 4.46 1.87 2.51
CA ASP A 102 5.57 2.59 1.91
C ASP A 102 6.90 1.86 2.10
N ILE A 103 7.78 1.96 1.10
CA ILE A 103 9.13 1.39 1.14
C ILE A 103 10.10 2.26 1.95
N ILE A 104 9.82 3.57 2.07
CA ILE A 104 10.58 4.52 2.89
C ILE A 104 9.67 5.03 4.02
N LYS A 105 10.03 4.74 5.27
CA LYS A 105 9.21 5.06 6.44
C LYS A 105 9.72 6.24 7.27
N ASP A 106 11.03 6.44 7.32
CA ASP A 106 11.68 7.40 8.23
C ASP A 106 11.99 8.77 7.58
N TYR A 107 11.28 9.13 6.51
CA TYR A 107 11.54 10.38 5.77
C TYR A 107 10.26 11.02 5.25
N PRO A 108 9.62 11.92 6.03
CA PRO A 108 8.42 12.65 5.61
C PRO A 108 8.80 13.79 4.65
N GLU A 109 9.12 13.45 3.39
CA GLU A 109 9.42 14.43 2.33
C GLU A 109 8.42 14.32 1.18
N LYS A 110 7.86 15.46 0.76
CA LYS A 110 6.81 15.50 -0.28
C LYS A 110 7.37 15.34 -1.69
N GLU A 111 8.63 15.69 -1.88
CA GLU A 111 9.25 15.72 -3.21
C GLU A 111 10.02 14.43 -3.51
N SER A 112 9.53 13.66 -4.47
CA SER A 112 10.19 12.44 -4.96
C SER A 112 11.61 12.69 -5.47
N ASP A 113 11.90 13.89 -5.97
CA ASP A 113 13.22 14.24 -6.50
C ASP A 113 14.25 14.38 -5.37
N LYS A 114 13.85 14.92 -4.22
CA LYS A 114 14.70 14.98 -3.01
C LYS A 114 14.92 13.59 -2.43
N ILE A 115 13.90 12.73 -2.47
CA ILE A 115 14.05 11.32 -2.08
C ILE A 115 15.01 10.61 -3.03
N ALA A 116 14.96 10.87 -4.33
CA ALA A 116 15.89 10.28 -5.29
C ALA A 116 17.34 10.74 -5.05
N GLU A 117 17.56 12.01 -4.70
CA GLU A 117 18.88 12.52 -4.32
C GLU A 117 19.36 11.92 -2.99
N TYR A 118 18.47 11.82 -2.01
CA TYR A 118 18.70 11.21 -0.71
C TYR A 118 19.08 9.73 -0.82
N LEU A 119 18.34 8.94 -1.59
CA LEU A 119 18.65 7.53 -1.86
C LEU A 119 19.96 7.33 -2.63
N LYS A 120 20.34 8.28 -3.49
CA LYS A 120 21.62 8.23 -4.22
C LYS A 120 22.82 8.51 -3.31
N THR A 121 22.65 9.34 -2.28
CA THR A 121 23.73 9.83 -1.44
C THR A 121 23.91 9.00 -0.16
N ASP A 122 22.84 8.40 0.37
CA ASP A 122 22.89 7.59 1.58
C ASP A 122 22.38 6.15 1.35
N LYS A 123 23.28 5.29 0.88
CA LYS A 123 23.00 3.87 0.67
C LYS A 123 22.68 3.13 1.97
N ALA A 124 23.18 3.59 3.12
CA ALA A 124 22.99 2.89 4.39
C ALA A 124 21.53 3.00 4.83
N LEU A 125 20.93 4.17 4.66
CA LEU A 125 19.53 4.37 4.99
C LEU A 125 18.57 3.66 4.02
N GLU A 126 18.91 3.58 2.73
CA GLU A 126 18.15 2.72 1.83
C GLU A 126 18.15 1.27 2.34
N GLN A 127 19.32 0.73 2.69
CA GLN A 127 19.41 -0.65 3.19
C GLN A 127 18.63 -0.84 4.50
N SER A 128 18.64 0.12 5.43
CA SER A 128 17.86 0.00 6.67
C SER A 128 16.36 -0.02 6.41
N ASN A 129 15.86 0.76 5.45
CA ASN A 129 14.46 0.73 5.02
C ASN A 129 14.10 -0.61 4.38
N ILE A 130 14.99 -1.15 3.54
CA ILE A 130 14.79 -2.47 2.93
C ILE A 130 14.79 -3.59 3.99
N GLU A 131 15.68 -3.55 4.98
CA GLU A 131 15.71 -4.53 6.07
C GLU A 131 14.45 -4.47 6.93
N SER A 132 13.98 -3.26 7.25
CA SER A 132 12.71 -3.02 7.93
C SER A 132 11.53 -3.56 7.13
N PHE A 133 11.50 -3.30 5.81
CA PHE A 133 10.47 -3.83 4.92
C PHE A 133 10.49 -5.37 4.85
N ARG A 134 11.67 -6.01 4.79
CA ARG A 134 11.77 -7.47 4.87
C ARG A 134 11.23 -8.01 6.19
N GLN A 135 11.46 -7.31 7.31
CA GLN A 135 10.88 -7.70 8.59
C GLN A 135 9.37 -7.57 8.58
N GLU A 136 8.84 -6.49 8.02
CA GLU A 136 7.40 -6.29 7.86
C GLU A 136 6.75 -7.40 7.02
N LEU A 137 7.37 -7.81 5.89
CA LEU A 137 6.91 -8.95 5.09
C LEU A 137 6.82 -10.24 5.90
N ARG A 138 7.82 -10.53 6.75
CA ARG A 138 7.79 -11.68 7.66
C ARG A 138 6.67 -11.56 8.69
N ASP A 139 6.47 -10.36 9.23
CA ASP A 139 5.53 -10.10 10.30
C ASP A 139 4.08 -10.23 9.84
N ILE A 140 3.76 -9.78 8.63
CA ILE A 140 2.45 -10.00 8.00
C ILE A 140 2.22 -11.47 7.57
N GLY A 141 3.27 -12.31 7.63
CA GLY A 141 3.22 -13.71 7.25
C GLY A 141 3.26 -13.94 5.74
N ALA A 142 3.87 -13.03 4.98
CA ALA A 142 4.11 -13.24 3.56
C ALA A 142 5.22 -14.29 3.36
N GLU A 143 5.02 -15.21 2.43
CA GLU A 143 6.01 -16.26 2.12
C GLU A 143 6.78 -15.95 0.84
N LYS A 144 6.04 -15.74 -0.25
CA LYS A 144 6.56 -15.37 -1.57
C LYS A 144 5.62 -14.34 -2.19
N PRO A 145 5.55 -13.12 -1.62
CA PRO A 145 4.61 -12.12 -2.09
C PRO A 145 4.96 -11.66 -3.49
N THR A 146 3.92 -11.33 -4.26
CA THR A 146 4.04 -10.45 -5.43
C THR A 146 4.06 -9.01 -4.92
N LEU A 147 5.13 -8.28 -5.22
CA LEU A 147 5.30 -6.88 -4.87
C LEU A 147 4.79 -5.99 -6.02
N VAL A 148 3.73 -5.23 -5.77
CA VAL A 148 3.08 -4.35 -6.74
C VAL A 148 3.58 -2.92 -6.51
N ALA A 149 4.49 -2.46 -7.36
CA ALA A 149 5.13 -1.16 -7.25
C ALA A 149 4.26 -0.03 -7.82
N PHE A 150 3.96 0.99 -7.03
CA PHE A 150 3.34 2.23 -7.51
C PHE A 150 4.39 3.13 -8.17
N GLY A 151 4.50 3.05 -9.51
CA GLY A 151 5.37 3.91 -10.32
C GLY A 151 6.81 3.41 -10.45
N ASN A 152 7.60 4.14 -11.25
CA ASN A 152 8.96 3.72 -11.64
C ASN A 152 9.95 3.74 -10.47
N ALA A 153 9.92 4.78 -9.63
CA ALA A 153 10.87 4.92 -8.53
C ALA A 153 10.82 3.73 -7.56
N VAL A 154 9.62 3.33 -7.15
CA VAL A 154 9.42 2.16 -6.28
C VAL A 154 9.86 0.88 -6.99
N TYR A 155 9.48 0.71 -8.27
CA TYR A 155 9.87 -0.46 -9.05
C TYR A 155 11.38 -0.63 -9.12
N ASP A 156 12.12 0.46 -9.35
CA ASP A 156 13.58 0.44 -9.43
C ASP A 156 14.23 0.14 -8.06
N ILE A 157 13.65 0.62 -6.95
CA ILE A 157 14.09 0.27 -5.59
C ILE A 157 13.89 -1.22 -5.31
N LEU A 158 12.70 -1.74 -5.62
CA LEU A 158 12.39 -3.15 -5.40
C LEU A 158 13.26 -4.04 -6.28
N LYS A 159 13.41 -3.74 -7.57
CA LYS A 159 14.20 -4.58 -8.49
C LYS A 159 15.67 -4.67 -8.10
N ARG A 160 16.26 -3.58 -7.59
CA ARG A 160 17.69 -3.58 -7.22
C ARG A 160 17.97 -4.23 -5.87
N ASN A 161 17.02 -4.17 -4.92
CA ASN A 161 17.25 -4.64 -3.55
C ASN A 161 16.56 -5.96 -3.22
N LEU A 162 15.49 -6.29 -3.92
CA LEU A 162 14.58 -7.40 -3.65
C LEU A 162 14.33 -8.28 -4.90
N PRO A 163 15.37 -8.61 -5.70
CA PRO A 163 15.20 -9.38 -6.93
C PRO A 163 14.68 -10.81 -6.71
N GLU A 164 14.68 -11.29 -5.47
CA GLU A 164 14.15 -12.60 -5.07
C GLU A 164 12.61 -12.70 -5.17
N PHE A 165 11.90 -11.57 -5.19
CA PHE A 165 10.44 -11.54 -5.28
C PHE A 165 9.94 -11.25 -6.70
N GLU A 166 8.72 -11.71 -6.98
CA GLU A 166 7.99 -11.24 -8.14
C GLU A 166 7.64 -9.77 -7.95
N ILE A 167 7.95 -8.93 -8.94
CA ILE A 167 7.72 -7.49 -8.88
C ILE A 167 6.94 -7.09 -10.13
N VAL A 168 5.73 -6.59 -9.92
CA VAL A 168 4.84 -6.02 -10.93
C VAL A 168 4.83 -4.50 -10.76
N LYS A 169 4.73 -3.76 -11.86
CA LYS A 169 4.65 -2.30 -11.83
C LYS A 169 3.28 -1.84 -12.28
N ILE A 170 2.67 -0.97 -11.48
CA ILE A 170 1.45 -0.24 -11.86
C ILE A 170 1.75 1.26 -11.92
N THR A 171 0.94 1.99 -12.69
CA THR A 171 1.03 3.45 -12.70
C THR A 171 0.74 4.01 -11.31
N HIS A 172 1.42 5.10 -10.94
CA HIS A 172 1.14 5.78 -9.69
C HIS A 172 -0.27 6.40 -9.74
N TYR A 173 -1.07 6.20 -8.70
CA TYR A 173 -2.49 6.60 -8.68
C TYR A 173 -2.71 8.11 -8.79
N ALA A 174 -1.71 8.92 -8.42
CA ALA A 174 -1.74 10.37 -8.60
C ALA A 174 -1.52 10.83 -10.06
N HIS A 175 -1.18 9.94 -10.99
CA HIS A 175 -1.00 10.30 -12.40
C HIS A 175 -2.28 10.89 -13.00
N PHE A 176 -2.14 11.85 -13.92
CA PHE A 176 -3.27 12.54 -14.55
C PHE A 176 -3.92 11.65 -15.63
N VAL A 177 -4.76 10.74 -15.18
CA VAL A 177 -5.48 9.72 -15.97
C VAL A 177 -6.83 9.43 -15.30
N SER A 178 -7.86 9.06 -16.08
CA SER A 178 -9.16 8.69 -15.53
C SER A 178 -9.10 7.37 -14.74
N LYS A 179 -10.03 7.15 -13.82
CA LYS A 179 -10.08 5.91 -13.02
C LYS A 179 -10.29 4.66 -13.87
N GLU A 180 -11.03 4.77 -14.98
CA GLU A 180 -11.30 3.70 -15.93
C GLU A 180 -10.03 3.27 -16.67
N LYS A 181 -9.30 4.24 -17.24
CA LYS A 181 -8.04 3.96 -17.93
C LYS A 181 -6.97 3.50 -16.95
N TYR A 182 -6.98 3.99 -15.71
CA TYR A 182 -6.11 3.46 -14.67
C TYR A 182 -6.41 1.99 -14.34
N ARG A 183 -7.69 1.61 -14.25
CA ARG A 183 -8.11 0.21 -14.07
C ARG A 183 -7.66 -0.68 -15.22
N GLU A 184 -7.74 -0.21 -16.47
CA GLU A 184 -7.22 -0.95 -17.62
C GLU A 184 -5.72 -1.21 -17.51
N GLN A 185 -4.94 -0.20 -17.10
CA GLN A 185 -3.50 -0.34 -16.89
C GLN A 185 -3.19 -1.38 -15.80
N VAL A 186 -3.88 -1.32 -14.66
CA VAL A 186 -3.72 -2.31 -13.57
C VAL A 186 -4.05 -3.72 -14.03
N LYS A 187 -5.09 -3.90 -14.85
CA LYS A 187 -5.48 -5.22 -15.40
C LYS A 187 -4.48 -5.81 -16.39
N GLN A 188 -3.64 -4.98 -17.01
CA GLN A 188 -2.63 -5.39 -17.99
C GLN A 188 -1.24 -5.63 -17.36
N SER A 189 -1.10 -5.36 -16.06
CA SER A 189 0.17 -5.42 -15.32
C SER A 189 0.52 -6.82 -14.88
#